data_AF-A0A7V7WU86-F1
#
_entry.id   AF-A0A7V7WU86-F1
#
_cell.length_a   1.000
_cell.length_b   1.000
_cell.length_c   1.000
_cell.angle_alpha   90.00
_cell.angle_beta   90.00
_cell.angle_gamma   90.00
#
_symmetry.space_group_name_H-M   'P 1'
#
loop_
_entity.id
_entity.type
_entity.pdbx_description
1 polymer ?
#
loop_
_entity_poly.entity_id
_entity_poly.type
_entity_poly.pdbx_seq_one_letter_code
_entity_poly.pdbx_strand_id
1 'polypeptide(L)' 'MDFFFFIGSTYSYLSVVRAESAAAQAGVELVWRPFSVRTLMREQNNVPFSTKPAKMRYMWRDIER' A
#
# COMPACT_ATOMS: atom_id res chain seq x y z
N MET A 1 14.38 4.64 -8.62
CA MET A 1 13.85 4.14 -7.33
C MET A 1 12.78 3.10 -7.61
N ASP A 2 12.92 1.90 -7.07
CA ASP A 2 11.86 0.89 -7.17
C ASP A 2 10.69 1.21 -6.24
N PHE A 3 9.47 1.15 -6.78
CA PHE A 3 8.24 1.37 -6.03
C PHE A 3 7.37 0.11 -6.08
N PHE A 4 7.29 -0.58 -4.95
CA PHE A 4 6.51 -1.81 -4.82
C PHE A 4 5.06 -1.51 -4.40
N PHE A 5 4.09 -2.06 -5.14
CA PHE A 5 2.67 -1.87 -4.85
C PHE A 5 1.83 -3.12 -5.12
N PHE A 6 0.67 -3.19 -4.48
CA PHE A 6 -0.29 -4.27 -4.64
C PHE A 6 -1.70 -3.73 -4.90
N ILE A 7 -2.32 -4.20 -5.98
CA ILE A 7 -3.72 -3.88 -6.30
C ILE A 7 -4.61 -4.62 -5.29
N GLY A 8 -5.32 -3.85 -4.46
CA GLY A 8 -6.08 -4.35 -3.30
C GLY A 8 -5.55 -3.84 -1.95
N SER A 9 -4.40 -3.15 -1.94
CA SER A 9 -3.91 -2.40 -0.77
C SER A 9 -4.48 -0.97 -0.79
N THR A 10 -5.31 -0.64 0.18
CA THR A 10 -5.87 0.71 0.37
C THR A 10 -4.79 1.77 0.56
N TYR A 11 -3.72 1.43 1.30
CA TYR A 11 -2.60 2.34 1.50
C TYR A 11 -1.71 2.49 0.25
N SER A 12 -1.49 1.41 -0.52
CA SER A 12 -0.71 1.52 -1.76
C SER A 12 -1.38 2.46 -2.76
N TYR A 13 -2.72 2.48 -2.82
CA TYR A 13 -3.46 3.43 -3.64
C TYR A 13 -3.09 4.88 -3.33
N LEU A 14 -3.08 5.27 -2.05
CA LEU A 14 -2.74 6.63 -1.61
C LEU A 14 -1.33 7.05 -2.06
N SER A 15 -0.36 6.13 -1.99
CA SER A 15 1.01 6.45 -2.41
C SER A 15 1.16 6.46 -3.93
N VAL A 16 0.54 5.52 -4.65
CA VAL A 16 0.60 5.43 -6.12
C VAL A 16 0.13 6.72 -6.78
N VAL A 17 -1.00 7.30 -6.33
CA VAL A 17 -1.56 8.53 -6.91
C VAL A 17 -0.70 9.77 -6.68
N ARG A 18 0.33 9.70 -5.81
CA ARG A 18 1.23 10.82 -5.48
C ARG A 18 2.67 10.58 -5.99
N ALA A 19 3.05 9.32 -6.19
CA ALA A 19 4.44 8.92 -6.38
C ALA A 19 5.09 9.55 -7.62
N GLU A 20 4.39 9.66 -8.74
CA GLU A 20 4.94 10.26 -9.97
C GLU A 20 5.29 11.74 -9.77
N SER A 21 4.37 12.51 -9.20
CA SER A 21 4.61 13.93 -8.89
C SER A 21 5.78 14.11 -7.93
N ALA A 22 5.87 13.26 -6.90
CA ALA A 22 6.95 13.33 -5.93
C ALA A 22 8.31 12.96 -6.56
N ALA A 23 8.34 11.91 -7.40
CA ALA A 23 9.55 11.49 -8.11
C ALA A 23 10.05 12.57 -9.08
N ALA A 24 9.13 13.21 -9.81
CA ALA A 24 9.44 14.33 -10.69
C ALA A 24 10.02 15.54 -9.91
N GLN A 25 9.41 15.91 -8.79
CA GLN A 25 9.92 17.00 -7.93
C GLN A 25 11.32 16.70 -7.36
N ALA A 26 11.60 15.43 -7.07
CA ALA A 26 12.90 14.98 -6.58
C ALA A 26 13.94 14.74 -7.69
N GLY A 27 13.55 14.80 -8.97
CA GLY A 27 14.43 14.48 -10.10
C GLY A 27 14.87 13.01 -10.14
N VAL A 28 14.05 12.09 -9.61
CA VAL A 28 14.36 10.66 -9.53
C VAL A 28 13.45 9.86 -10.47
N GLU A 29 14.03 8.92 -11.20
CA GLU A 29 13.26 7.96 -12.00
C GLU A 29 12.50 6.97 -11.09
N LEU A 30 11.20 6.78 -11.37
CA LEU A 30 10.36 5.83 -10.65
C LEU A 30 10.18 4.55 -11.46
N VAL A 31 10.55 3.41 -10.88
CA VAL A 31 10.39 2.08 -11.49
C VAL A 31 9.28 1.33 -10.77
N TRP A 32 8.19 1.08 -11.46
CA TRP A 32 7.01 0.41 -10.90
C TRP A 32 7.21 -1.10 -10.75
N ARG A 33 6.95 -1.62 -9.55
CA ARG A 33 7.10 -3.06 -9.21
C ARG A 33 5.79 -3.62 -8.62
N PRO A 34 4.86 -4.12 -9.43
CA PRO A 34 3.68 -4.79 -8.90
C PRO A 34 4.07 -6.10 -8.20
N PHE A 35 3.48 -6.40 -7.05
CA PHE A 35 3.69 -7.67 -6.34
C PHE A 35 2.44 -8.09 -5.56
N SER A 36 2.36 -9.36 -5.17
CA SER A 36 1.23 -9.89 -4.39
C SER A 36 1.53 -9.90 -2.88
N VAL A 37 1.13 -8.84 -2.16
CA VAL A 37 1.16 -8.83 -0.68
C VAL A 37 0.32 -9.98 -0.13
N ARG A 38 -0.80 -10.30 -0.77
CA ARG A 38 -1.70 -11.38 -0.33
C ARG A 38 -0.99 -12.73 -0.26
N THR A 39 -0.09 -13.03 -1.21
CA THR A 39 0.68 -14.28 -1.20
C THR A 39 1.58 -14.34 0.03
N LEU A 40 2.36 -13.30 0.27
CA LEU A 40 3.26 -13.20 1.42
C LEU A 40 2.51 -13.26 2.76
N MET A 41 1.36 -12.59 2.85
CA MET A 41 0.51 -12.65 4.05
C MET A 41 0.02 -14.06 4.37
N ARG A 42 -0.31 -14.86 3.35
CA ARG A 42 -0.70 -16.26 3.53
C ARG A 42 0.47 -17.11 4.01
N GLU A 43 1.64 -16.92 3.42
CA GLU A 43 2.88 -17.62 3.84
C GLU A 43 3.25 -17.30 5.29
N GLN A 44 3.02 -16.06 5.72
CA GLN A 44 3.27 -15.60 7.09
C GLN A 44 2.12 -15.88 8.06
N ASN A 45 1.03 -16.52 7.61
CA ASN A 45 -0.21 -16.72 8.38
C ASN A 45 -0.71 -15.41 9.06
N ASN A 46 -0.57 -14.28 8.37
CA ASN A 46 -0.85 -12.95 8.90
C ASN A 46 -2.04 -12.31 8.18
N VAL A 47 -3.21 -12.36 8.82
CA VAL A 47 -4.40 -11.65 8.32
C VAL A 47 -4.52 -10.31 9.07
N PRO A 48 -4.42 -9.17 8.38
CA PRO A 48 -4.19 -7.87 9.02
C PRO A 48 -5.40 -7.34 9.79
N PHE A 49 -6.60 -7.75 9.36
CA PHE A 49 -7.85 -7.06 9.70
C PHE A 49 -8.99 -7.99 10.11
N SER A 50 -9.07 -9.23 9.60
CA SER A 50 -10.23 -10.11 9.81
C SER A 50 -10.60 -10.34 11.28
N THR A 51 -9.61 -10.39 12.17
CA THR A 51 -9.80 -10.64 13.62
C THR A 51 -9.57 -9.39 14.48
N LYS A 52 -9.38 -8.21 13.86
CA LYS A 52 -8.92 -6.98 14.54
C LYS A 52 -9.89 -5.81 14.28
N PRO A 53 -11.12 -5.84 14.81
CA PRO A 53 -12.17 -4.88 14.46
C PRO A 53 -11.85 -3.42 14.82
N ALA A 54 -11.16 -3.17 15.94
CA ALA A 54 -10.70 -1.83 16.28
C ALA A 54 -9.69 -1.28 15.26
N LYS A 55 -8.76 -2.14 14.81
CA LYS A 55 -7.75 -1.79 13.81
C LYS A 55 -8.39 -1.55 12.43
N MET A 56 -9.40 -2.34 12.07
CA MET A 56 -10.19 -2.13 10.84
C MET A 56 -10.90 -0.77 10.83
N ARG A 57 -11.61 -0.43 11.92
CA ARG A 57 -12.29 0.87 12.01
C ARG A 57 -11.32 2.04 11.93
N TYR A 58 -10.18 1.91 12.61
CA TYR A 58 -9.14 2.93 12.52
C TYR A 58 -8.63 3.10 11.08
N MET A 59 -8.31 2.00 10.39
CA MET A 59 -7.83 2.04 9.00
C MET A 59 -8.80 2.80 8.09
N TRP A 60 -10.11 2.53 8.17
CA TRP A 60 -11.09 3.23 7.34
C TRP A 60 -11.12 4.73 7.63
N ARG A 61 -11.14 5.13 8.91
CA ARG A 61 -11.06 6.55 9.30
C ARG A 61 -9.76 7.22 8.86
N ASP A 62 -8.67 6.46 8.79
CA ASP A 62 -7.35 6.96 8.40
C ASP A 62 -7.27 7.23 6.90
N ILE A 63 -7.94 6.40 6.08
CA ILE A 63 -8.00 6.57 4.61
C ILE A 63 -8.84 7.80 4.22
N GLU A 64 -9.79 8.21 5.04
CA GLU A 64 -10.67 9.37 4.80
C GLU A 64 -9.99 10.73 5.02
N ARG A 65 -8.76 10.77 5.53
CA ARG A 65 -8.01 11.99 5.86
C ARG A 65 -7.10 12.44 4.73
#